data_AF-A0A7W9L4A9-F1
#
_entry.id   AF-A0A7W9L4A9-F1
#
_cell.length_a   1.000
_cell.length_b   1.000
_cell.length_c   1.000
_cell.angle_alpha   90.00
_cell.angle_beta   90.00
_cell.angle_gamma   90.00
#
_symmetry.space_group_name_H-M   'P 1'
#
loop_
_entity.id
_entity.type
_entity.pdbx_description
1 polymer ?
#
loop_
_entity_poly.entity_id
_entity_poly.type
_entity_poly.pdbx_seq_one_letter_code
_entity_poly.pdbx_strand_id
1 'polypeptide(L)'
;MQIMMDTAPTLVAIIVFLVIVGGWELSRKRGKRRAARRSAIAKFRPGVKIAMRPQVATSQLDTVMGAAFQARPLMSRAEASVFYAAERAMKRLDIKGRVMAQVCLGEILRSPDDDAFRAINSKRVDILVISNSGWPLAAIE
;
A
#
# COMPACT_ATOMS: atom_id res chain seq x y z
N MET A 1 -34.75 8.33 35.33
CA MET A 1 -34.07 9.39 34.54
C MET A 1 -32.64 8.92 34.29
N GLN A 2 -32.43 8.12 33.24
CA GLN A 2 -31.24 7.27 33.03
C GLN A 2 -30.72 7.46 31.59
N ILE A 3 -30.72 8.70 31.11
CA ILE A 3 -30.32 9.08 29.73
C ILE A 3 -29.16 10.10 29.78
N MET A 4 -28.34 10.08 30.84
CA MET A 4 -27.29 11.08 31.04
C MET A 4 -25.92 10.48 31.43
N MET A 5 -25.69 9.18 31.19
CA MET A 5 -24.45 8.49 31.58
C MET A 5 -23.67 7.77 30.45
N ASP A 6 -24.08 7.89 29.18
CA ASP A 6 -23.41 7.18 28.06
C ASP A 6 -22.71 8.11 27.03
N THR A 7 -22.44 9.36 27.41
CA THR A 7 -21.71 10.31 26.54
C THR A 7 -20.18 10.20 26.66
N ALA A 8 -19.67 9.59 27.72
CA ALA A 8 -18.24 9.40 27.92
C ALA A 8 -17.56 8.52 26.86
N PRO A 9 -18.07 7.30 26.52
CA PRO A 9 -17.43 6.46 25.49
C PRO A 9 -17.54 7.05 24.08
N THR A 10 -18.62 7.78 23.79
CA THR A 10 -18.80 8.45 22.49
C THR A 10 -17.86 9.65 22.33
N LEU A 11 -17.63 10.43 23.39
CA LEU A 11 -16.63 11.51 23.40
C LEU A 11 -15.20 10.96 23.21
N VAL A 12 -14.87 9.84 23.87
CA VAL A 12 -13.55 9.20 23.69
C VAL A 12 -13.36 8.73 22.25
N ALA A 13 -14.38 8.11 21.64
CA ALA A 13 -14.31 7.67 20.23
C ALA A 13 -14.12 8.85 19.26
N ILE A 14 -14.80 9.97 19.49
CA ILE A 14 -14.66 11.19 18.67
C ILE A 14 -13.25 11.78 18.81
N ILE A 15 -12.72 11.86 20.03
CA ILE A 15 -11.37 12.38 20.27
C ILE A 15 -10.32 11.48 19.58
N VAL A 16 -10.43 10.16 19.71
CA VAL A 16 -9.53 9.21 19.03
C VAL A 16 -9.62 9.37 17.52
N PHE A 17 -10.83 9.50 16.96
CA PHE A 17 -11.05 9.72 15.54
C PHE A 17 -10.41 11.04 15.06
N LEU A 18 -10.57 12.13 15.79
CA LEU A 18 -9.96 13.42 15.48
C LEU A 18 -8.43 13.39 15.58
N VAL A 19 -7.86 12.63 16.52
CA VAL A 19 -6.41 12.44 16.64
C VAL A 19 -5.86 11.63 15.46
N ILE A 20 -6.56 10.59 15.02
CA ILE A 20 -6.16 9.78 13.86
C ILE A 20 -6.23 10.61 12.57
N VAL A 21 -7.34 11.33 12.36
CA VAL A 21 -7.54 12.20 11.18
C VAL A 21 -6.55 13.37 11.19
N GLY A 22 -6.38 14.05 12.32
CA GLY A 22 -5.43 15.15 12.48
C GLY A 22 -3.97 14.69 12.30
N GLY A 23 -3.62 13.51 12.84
CA GLY A 23 -2.31 12.88 12.63
C GLY A 23 -2.06 12.54 11.16
N TRP A 24 -3.08 12.05 10.45
CA TRP A 24 -3.01 11.77 9.01
C TRP A 24 -2.83 13.05 8.18
N GLU A 25 -3.50 14.13 8.55
CA GLU A 25 -3.41 15.42 7.85
C GLU A 25 -2.07 16.14 8.10
N LEU A 26 -1.51 16.03 9.32
CA LEU A 26 -0.14 16.47 9.60
C LEU A 26 0.91 15.63 8.86
N SER A 27 0.69 14.33 8.68
CA SER A 27 1.57 13.46 7.91
C SER A 27 1.59 13.82 6.42
N ARG A 28 0.43 14.20 5.82
CA ARG A 28 0.37 14.76 4.45
C ARG A 28 1.21 16.03 4.29
N LYS A 29 1.22 16.93 5.29
CA LYS A 29 2.02 18.18 5.24
C LYS A 29 3.53 17.90 5.33
N ARG A 30 3.97 16.88 6.08
CA ARG A 30 5.37 16.43 6.10
C ARG A 30 5.83 15.81 4.78
N GLY A 31 4.96 15.05 4.10
CA GLY A 31 5.21 14.49 2.76
C GLY A 31 5.46 15.57 1.70
N LYS A 32 4.65 16.65 1.70
CA LYS A 32 4.82 17.80 0.77
C LYS A 32 6.16 18.52 0.95
N ARG A 33 6.65 18.69 2.19
CA ARG A 33 7.97 19.31 2.45
C ARG A 33 9.15 18.42 2.00
N ARG A 34 9.00 17.09 2.05
CA ARG A 34 10.02 16.13 1.57
C ARG A 34 10.04 16.05 0.04
N ALA A 35 8.88 16.17 -0.62
CA ALA A 35 8.77 16.29 -2.08
C ALA A 35 9.38 17.59 -2.61
N ALA A 36 9.13 18.72 -1.94
CA ALA A 36 9.74 20.02 -2.29
C ALA A 36 11.28 20.00 -2.18
N ARG A 37 11.84 19.28 -1.19
CA ARG A 37 13.30 19.09 -1.08
C ARG A 37 13.90 18.18 -2.17
N ARG A 38 13.17 17.19 -2.69
CA ARG A 38 13.63 16.36 -3.84
C ARG A 38 13.54 17.12 -5.16
N SER A 39 12.54 17.98 -5.32
CA SER A 39 12.38 18.86 -6.50
C SER A 39 13.57 19.83 -6.65
N ALA A 40 14.14 20.34 -5.55
CA ALA A 40 15.31 21.21 -5.61
C ALA A 40 16.61 20.49 -6.01
N ILE A 41 16.69 19.17 -5.83
CA ILE A 41 17.86 18.33 -6.20
C ILE A 41 17.73 17.81 -7.65
N ALA A 42 16.53 17.80 -8.22
CA ALA A 42 16.28 17.42 -9.61
C ALA A 42 16.57 18.59 -10.57
N LYS A 43 17.80 19.10 -10.57
CA LYS A 43 18.29 19.96 -11.65
C LYS A 43 18.48 19.12 -12.93
N PHE A 44 17.54 19.29 -13.84
CA PHE A 44 17.66 19.26 -15.31
C PHE A 44 18.51 18.14 -15.94
N ARG A 45 17.83 17.14 -16.52
CA ARG A 45 18.34 16.36 -17.67
C ARG A 45 17.46 16.68 -18.88
N PRO A 46 17.95 17.39 -19.91
CA PRO A 46 17.14 17.67 -21.08
C PRO A 46 17.03 16.40 -21.94
N GLY A 47 15.80 16.03 -22.26
CA GLY A 47 15.47 15.35 -23.51
C GLY A 47 15.98 13.92 -23.70
N VAL A 48 15.41 12.96 -22.97
CA VAL A 48 15.15 11.65 -23.57
C VAL A 48 13.65 11.58 -23.79
N LYS A 49 13.20 12.02 -24.98
CA LYS A 49 11.93 11.54 -25.51
C LYS A 49 12.13 10.05 -25.72
N ILE A 50 11.76 9.22 -24.74
CA ILE A 50 11.58 7.80 -24.98
C ILE A 50 10.38 7.73 -25.92
N ALA A 51 10.65 7.82 -27.22
CA ALA A 51 9.69 7.43 -28.24
C ALA A 51 9.43 5.95 -27.96
N MET A 52 8.31 5.67 -27.29
CA MET A 52 7.86 4.32 -26.99
C MET A 52 7.51 3.66 -28.32
N ARG A 53 8.52 3.06 -28.96
CA ARG A 53 8.36 2.27 -30.16
C ARG A 53 7.71 0.93 -29.77
N PRO A 54 6.73 0.43 -30.54
CA PRO A 54 6.13 -0.90 -30.35
C PRO A 54 7.16 -2.05 -30.33
N GLN A 55 8.35 -1.84 -30.89
CA GLN A 55 9.46 -2.82 -30.90
C GLN A 55 9.96 -3.22 -29.50
N VAL A 56 9.79 -2.37 -28.48
CA VAL A 56 10.30 -2.65 -27.13
C VAL A 56 9.49 -3.75 -26.44
N ALA A 57 8.17 -3.79 -26.62
CA ALA A 57 7.31 -4.79 -25.99
C ALA A 57 7.62 -6.22 -26.50
N THR A 58 7.80 -6.38 -27.82
CA THR A 58 8.22 -7.66 -28.42
C THR A 58 9.59 -8.06 -27.90
N SER A 59 10.56 -7.14 -27.84
CA SER A 59 11.90 -7.45 -27.33
C SER A 59 11.94 -7.83 -25.84
N GLN A 60 11.05 -7.25 -25.02
CA GLN A 60 10.90 -7.63 -23.61
C GLN A 60 10.30 -9.03 -23.48
N LEU A 61 9.27 -9.32 -24.27
CA LEU A 61 8.65 -10.64 -24.30
C LEU A 61 9.67 -11.70 -24.77
N ASP A 62 10.42 -11.44 -25.84
CA ASP A 62 11.47 -12.34 -26.32
C ASP A 62 12.52 -12.62 -25.23
N THR A 63 12.89 -11.59 -24.46
CA THR A 63 13.80 -11.74 -23.30
C THR A 63 13.20 -12.64 -22.22
N VAL A 64 11.92 -12.47 -21.89
CA VAL A 64 11.22 -13.32 -20.93
C VAL A 64 11.13 -14.75 -21.45
N MET A 65 10.73 -14.95 -22.70
CA MET A 65 10.54 -16.27 -23.30
C MET A 65 11.86 -17.04 -23.45
N GLY A 66 12.98 -16.35 -23.65
CA GLY A 66 14.31 -16.96 -23.72
C GLY A 66 14.98 -17.23 -22.37
N ALA A 67 14.41 -16.77 -21.26
CA ALA A 67 15.01 -16.90 -19.93
C ALA A 67 14.58 -18.19 -19.21
N ALA A 68 15.48 -18.75 -18.39
CA ALA A 68 15.15 -19.84 -17.48
C ALA A 68 14.62 -19.27 -16.15
N PHE A 69 13.39 -19.63 -15.78
CA PHE A 69 12.80 -19.27 -14.50
C PHE A 69 12.85 -20.43 -13.53
N GLN A 70 13.14 -20.11 -12.26
CA GLN A 70 13.10 -21.07 -11.16
C GLN A 70 12.20 -20.51 -10.06
N ALA A 71 11.47 -21.40 -9.40
CA ALA A 71 10.69 -21.03 -8.23
C ALA A 71 11.62 -20.60 -7.10
N ARG A 72 11.20 -19.56 -6.37
CA ARG A 72 11.84 -19.08 -5.15
C ARG A 72 10.78 -18.87 -4.06
N PRO A 73 11.14 -18.93 -2.77
CA PRO A 73 10.23 -18.53 -1.71
C PRO A 73 9.71 -17.10 -1.95
N LEU A 74 8.39 -16.94 -1.79
CA LEU A 74 7.72 -15.64 -1.93
C LEU A 74 8.11 -14.69 -0.79
N MET A 75 8.39 -15.24 0.39
CA MET A 75 8.57 -14.52 1.65
C MET A 75 9.82 -15.01 2.37
N SER A 76 10.42 -14.15 3.20
CA SER A 76 11.38 -14.57 4.21
C SER A 76 10.72 -15.44 5.29
N ARG A 77 11.52 -16.15 6.10
CA ARG A 77 10.96 -16.93 7.23
C ARG A 77 10.24 -16.05 8.25
N ALA A 78 10.74 -14.83 8.46
CA ALA A 78 10.14 -13.85 9.37
C ALA A 78 8.79 -13.37 8.83
N GLU A 79 8.75 -12.93 7.57
CA GLU A 79 7.50 -12.55 6.88
C GLU A 79 6.48 -13.69 6.89
N ALA A 80 6.90 -14.91 6.58
CA ALA A 80 6.01 -16.07 6.61
C ALA A 80 5.39 -16.31 8.00
N SER A 81 6.18 -16.12 9.06
CA SER A 81 5.69 -16.24 10.44
C SER A 81 4.59 -15.21 10.74
N VAL A 82 4.80 -13.96 10.31
CA VAL A 82 3.82 -12.87 10.45
C VAL A 82 2.57 -13.15 9.61
N PHE A 83 2.74 -13.61 8.37
CA PHE A 83 1.64 -13.98 7.48
C PHE A 83 0.74 -15.04 8.13
N TYR A 84 1.32 -16.13 8.62
CA TYR A 84 0.54 -17.18 9.28
C TYR A 84 -0.05 -16.73 10.62
N ALA A 85 0.60 -15.80 11.33
CA ALA A 85 0.01 -15.20 12.53
C ALA A 85 -1.23 -14.37 12.19
N ALA A 86 -1.19 -13.59 11.11
CA ALA A 86 -2.34 -12.83 10.61
C ALA A 86 -3.48 -13.77 10.19
N GLU A 87 -3.19 -14.85 9.45
CA GLU A 87 -4.22 -15.84 9.07
C GLU A 87 -4.87 -16.51 10.29
N ARG A 88 -4.07 -16.90 11.29
CA ARG A 88 -4.59 -17.47 12.54
C ARG A 88 -5.44 -16.46 13.30
N ALA A 89 -5.03 -15.20 13.35
CA ALA A 89 -5.79 -14.15 14.01
C ALA A 89 -7.15 -13.92 13.32
N MET A 90 -7.16 -13.84 11.98
CA MET A 90 -8.36 -13.74 11.17
C MET A 90 -9.35 -14.87 11.47
N LYS A 91 -8.86 -16.12 11.50
CA LYS A 91 -9.68 -17.30 11.83
C LYS A 91 -10.19 -17.26 13.27
N ARG A 92 -9.34 -16.91 14.25
CA ARG A 92 -9.71 -16.87 15.67
C ARG A 92 -10.77 -15.82 15.98
N LEU A 93 -10.70 -14.67 15.30
CA LEU A 93 -11.63 -13.54 15.49
C LEU A 93 -12.87 -13.63 14.60
N ASP A 94 -13.02 -14.71 13.83
CA ASP A 94 -14.06 -14.91 12.80
C ASP A 94 -14.22 -13.72 11.82
N ILE A 95 -13.12 -13.04 11.50
CA ILE A 95 -13.15 -11.93 10.54
C ILE A 95 -13.30 -12.53 9.14
N LYS A 96 -14.37 -12.15 8.43
CA LYS A 96 -14.60 -12.58 7.05
C LYS A 96 -13.72 -11.77 6.09
N GLY A 97 -12.61 -12.35 5.68
CA GLY A 97 -11.62 -11.71 4.82
C GLY A 97 -10.53 -12.66 4.35
N ARG A 98 -9.50 -12.11 3.70
CA ARG A 98 -8.32 -12.87 3.24
C ARG A 98 -7.04 -12.14 3.61
N VAL A 99 -5.97 -12.90 3.83
CA VAL A 99 -4.60 -12.37 3.94
C VAL A 99 -3.90 -12.62 2.61
N MET A 100 -3.23 -11.59 2.09
CA MET A 100 -2.51 -11.62 0.82
C MET A 100 -1.06 -11.21 1.06
N ALA A 101 -0.13 -11.83 0.35
CA ALA A 101 1.29 -11.52 0.45
C ALA A 101 1.74 -10.68 -0.74
N GLN A 102 2.67 -9.75 -0.50
CA GLN A 102 3.40 -8.99 -1.52
C GLN A 102 2.46 -8.25 -2.51
N VAL A 103 1.46 -7.53 -2.01
CA VAL A 103 0.47 -6.86 -2.86
C VAL A 103 1.02 -5.53 -3.36
N CYS A 104 0.99 -5.26 -4.66
CA CYS A 104 1.34 -3.94 -5.20
C CYS A 104 0.35 -2.89 -4.72
N LEU A 105 0.83 -1.73 -4.25
CA LEU A 105 -0.04 -0.71 -3.68
C LEU A 105 -0.98 -0.07 -4.73
N GLY A 106 -0.63 -0.11 -6.01
CA GLY A 106 -1.51 0.37 -7.09
C GLY A 106 -2.76 -0.48 -7.29
N GLU A 107 -2.78 -1.71 -6.78
CA GLU A 107 -3.97 -2.59 -6.83
C GLU A 107 -5.05 -2.14 -5.83
N ILE A 108 -4.65 -1.45 -4.76
CA ILE A 108 -5.54 -1.08 -3.65
C ILE A 108 -5.67 0.43 -3.43
N LEU A 109 -4.79 1.23 -4.05
CA LEU A 109 -4.82 2.68 -4.00
C LEU A 109 -5.03 3.24 -5.40
N ARG A 110 -5.94 4.21 -5.50
CA ARG A 110 -6.19 4.97 -6.73
C ARG A 110 -5.75 6.41 -6.57
N SER A 111 -5.27 7.02 -7.65
CA SER A 111 -4.93 8.43 -7.70
C SER A 111 -5.32 8.99 -9.07
N PRO A 112 -5.93 10.18 -9.15
CA PRO A 112 -6.12 10.90 -10.41
C PRO A 112 -4.84 11.56 -10.93
N ASP A 113 -3.79 11.61 -10.10
CA ASP A 113 -2.44 12.05 -10.48
C ASP A 113 -1.64 10.81 -10.94
N ASP A 114 -1.31 10.78 -12.23
CA ASP A 114 -0.61 9.69 -12.90
C ASP A 114 0.81 9.48 -12.38
N ASP A 115 1.53 10.56 -12.08
CA ASP A 115 2.90 10.48 -11.59
C ASP A 115 2.91 9.92 -10.16
N ALA A 116 1.95 10.34 -9.33
CA ALA A 116 1.73 9.77 -8.00
C ALA A 116 1.32 8.29 -8.08
N PHE A 117 0.42 7.92 -9.01
CA PHE A 117 -0.02 6.54 -9.19
C PHE A 117 1.14 5.63 -9.63
N ARG A 118 1.93 6.04 -10.62
CA ARG A 118 3.11 5.30 -11.07
C ARG A 118 4.13 5.11 -9.95
N ALA A 119 4.38 6.16 -9.17
CA ALA A 119 5.32 6.10 -8.06
C ALA A 119 4.85 5.11 -6.97
N ILE A 120 3.57 5.14 -6.59
CA ILE A 120 3.06 4.23 -5.55
C ILE A 120 2.90 2.79 -6.05
N ASN A 121 2.53 2.58 -7.33
CA ASN A 121 2.38 1.24 -7.91
C ASN A 121 3.69 0.44 -7.94
N SER A 122 4.83 1.12 -7.98
CA SER A 122 6.15 0.47 -7.86
C SER A 122 6.45 -0.09 -6.47
N LYS A 123 5.61 0.22 -5.47
CA LYS A 123 5.75 -0.28 -4.10
C LYS A 123 4.79 -1.43 -3.84
N ARG A 124 5.20 -2.32 -2.95
CA ARG A 124 4.41 -3.44 -2.47
C ARG A 124 4.27 -3.33 -0.97
N VAL A 125 3.17 -3.86 -0.45
CA VAL A 125 3.01 -4.18 0.96
C VAL A 125 3.36 -5.64 1.17
N ASP A 126 4.09 -5.96 2.24
CA ASP A 126 4.50 -7.33 2.53
C ASP A 126 3.30 -8.24 2.80
N ILE A 127 2.37 -7.78 3.65
CA ILE A 127 1.14 -8.50 3.99
C ILE A 127 -0.06 -7.54 4.01
N LEU A 128 -1.13 -7.92 3.33
CA LEU A 128 -2.39 -7.18 3.27
C LEU A 128 -3.56 -8.04 3.74
N VAL A 129 -4.34 -7.52 4.67
CA VAL A 129 -5.65 -8.08 5.02
C VAL A 129 -6.73 -7.37 4.21
N ILE A 130 -7.57 -8.12 3.53
CA ILE A 130 -8.72 -7.62 2.76
C ILE A 130 -10.04 -8.15 3.32
N SER A 131 -11.11 -7.37 3.15
CA SER A 131 -12.47 -7.81 3.45
C SER A 131 -12.93 -8.88 2.45
N ASN A 132 -14.04 -9.56 2.77
CA ASN A 132 -14.68 -10.47 1.81
C ASN A 132 -15.16 -9.78 0.51
N SER A 133 -15.30 -8.45 0.53
CA SER A 133 -15.63 -7.62 -0.64
C SER A 133 -14.39 -7.05 -1.35
N GLY A 134 -13.18 -7.44 -0.95
CA GLY A 134 -11.93 -7.05 -1.60
C GLY A 134 -11.35 -5.70 -1.15
N TRP A 135 -11.93 -5.05 -0.13
CA TRP A 135 -11.42 -3.77 0.36
C TRP A 135 -10.22 -3.96 1.29
N PRO A 136 -9.17 -3.11 1.20
CA PRO A 136 -8.04 -3.18 2.12
C PRO A 136 -8.50 -2.83 3.55
N LEU A 137 -8.21 -3.72 4.50
CA LEU A 137 -8.52 -3.53 5.92
C LEU A 137 -7.28 -3.12 6.72
N ALA A 138 -6.15 -3.79 6.49
CA ALA A 138 -4.90 -3.52 7.20
C ALA A 138 -3.68 -3.94 6.37
N ALA A 139 -2.63 -3.12 6.41
CA ALA A 139 -1.29 -3.46 5.96
C ALA A 139 -0.42 -3.83 7.17
N ILE A 140 0.41 -4.85 7.05
CA ILE A 140 1.33 -5.31 8.09
C ILE A 140 2.76 -5.28 7.52
N GLU A 141 3.65 -4.52 8.18
CA GLU A 141 5.05 -4.25 7.82
C GLU A 141 5.93 -4.27 9.09
#